data_AF-A0A0G4F6B4-F1
#
_entry.id   AF-A0A0G4F6B4-F1
#
_cell.length_a   1.000
_cell.length_b   1.000
_cell.length_c   1.000
_cell.angle_alpha   90.00
_cell.angle_beta   90.00
_cell.angle_gamma   90.00
#
_symmetry.space_group_name_H-M   'P 1'
#
loop_
_entity.id
_entity.type
_entity.pdbx_description
1 polymer ?
#
loop_
_entity_poly.entity_id
_entity_poly.type
_entity_poly.pdbx_seq_one_letter_code
_entity_poly.pdbx_strand_id
1 'polypeptide(L)'
;MASPSKQRGDADASSSEGSTASTQSGHQHNSKKSHASMMKTNSSRWLATLMYCVSDVVLQIALAYLLTQIFGPMLRWVNKVDFQTTAGWFGAIYSITLAHSLAQYFIIATAVDLLADHVFPESIQLATHKRRKLLEEEARGAAKQRSGPPYDYANRGYFVNHMLFTMRWCAPIALGAVVWMPQLLIDENPPLWLIPLKVQCGLVAGDLVYYCIHISQHKSRTLYKWTDHGFHHQFIYPWASTSTWLGTVDLLLAAFAIGACSVLCTQLVFGRLSLFEYTLVLNYVHEMNCVDHSGCEFPFWSGCPFFPPLGYLFNLDKSIAFHEAHHNFNYYSFGLLGVADQLFGTAKYPPNYHHSSDGSVQNKAA
;
A
#
# COMPACT_ATOMS: atom_id res chain seq x y z
N MET A 1 -26.29 12.89 -46.10
CA MET A 1 -25.11 12.19 -46.63
C MET A 1 -25.14 10.77 -46.10
N ALA A 2 -25.26 9.81 -47.01
CA ALA A 2 -25.59 8.42 -46.73
C ALA A 2 -24.38 7.62 -46.20
N SER A 3 -24.59 6.84 -45.14
CA SER A 3 -23.63 5.86 -44.62
C SER A 3 -23.87 4.50 -45.26
N PRO A 4 -22.83 3.77 -45.72
CA PRO A 4 -23.02 2.43 -46.27
C PRO A 4 -23.03 1.36 -45.17
N SER A 5 -24.05 0.51 -45.27
CA SER A 5 -24.27 -0.74 -44.53
C SER A 5 -23.20 -1.79 -44.88
N LYS A 6 -22.52 -2.35 -43.86
CA LYS A 6 -21.70 -3.55 -44.01
C LYS A 6 -22.51 -4.79 -43.64
N GLN A 7 -22.80 -5.60 -44.66
CA GLN A 7 -23.30 -6.97 -44.55
C GLN A 7 -22.27 -7.84 -43.81
N ARG A 8 -22.73 -8.61 -42.81
CA ARG A 8 -22.01 -9.76 -42.26
C ARG A 8 -22.64 -11.01 -42.88
N GLY A 9 -21.80 -11.82 -43.52
CA GLY A 9 -22.17 -13.13 -44.03
C GLY A 9 -22.10 -14.18 -42.91
N ASP A 10 -23.14 -15.00 -42.87
CA ASP A 10 -23.22 -16.24 -42.12
C ASP A 10 -22.33 -17.31 -42.79
N ALA A 11 -21.62 -18.08 -41.97
CA ALA A 11 -20.96 -19.30 -42.39
C ALA A 11 -21.18 -20.36 -41.31
N ASP A 12 -22.15 -21.24 -41.59
CA ASP A 12 -22.35 -22.52 -40.96
C ASP A 12 -21.12 -23.42 -41.18
N ALA A 13 -20.68 -24.09 -40.11
CA ALA A 13 -19.84 -25.27 -40.23
C ALA A 13 -20.20 -26.25 -39.10
N SER A 14 -20.92 -27.28 -39.53
CA SER A 14 -21.29 -28.50 -38.83
C SER A 14 -20.10 -29.46 -38.58
N SER A 15 -20.35 -30.45 -37.72
CA SER A 15 -19.57 -31.68 -37.42
C SER A 15 -18.52 -31.52 -36.31
N SER A 16 -18.30 -32.46 -35.39
CA SER A 16 -18.64 -33.88 -35.33
C SER A 16 -18.74 -34.36 -33.88
N GLU A 17 -19.65 -35.31 -33.65
CA GLU A 17 -19.79 -36.08 -32.42
C GLU A 17 -18.61 -37.04 -32.24
N GLY A 18 -18.02 -37.04 -31.05
CA GLY A 18 -16.95 -37.96 -30.65
C GLY A 18 -17.17 -38.43 -29.22
N SER A 19 -18.11 -39.37 -29.05
CA SER A 19 -18.41 -40.05 -27.79
C SER A 19 -17.33 -41.10 -27.49
N THR A 20 -16.42 -40.80 -26.57
CA THR A 20 -15.55 -41.79 -25.92
C THR A 20 -15.96 -41.98 -24.47
N ALA A 21 -16.70 -43.05 -24.23
CA ALA A 21 -16.97 -43.59 -22.90
C ALA A 21 -15.66 -44.08 -22.29
N SER A 22 -15.20 -43.43 -21.21
CA SER A 22 -14.08 -43.90 -20.40
C SER A 22 -14.58 -44.43 -19.06
N THR A 23 -14.19 -45.67 -18.81
CA THR A 23 -14.51 -46.53 -17.69
C THR A 23 -14.02 -45.94 -16.37
N GLN A 24 -14.93 -45.45 -15.53
CA GLN A 24 -14.63 -45.14 -14.11
C GLN A 24 -14.57 -46.43 -13.30
N SER A 25 -13.38 -47.02 -13.19
CA SER A 25 -13.09 -48.05 -12.19
C SER A 25 -12.60 -47.39 -10.89
N GLY A 26 -13.18 -47.82 -9.78
CA GLY A 26 -13.07 -47.18 -8.48
C GLY A 26 -11.69 -47.24 -7.84
N HIS A 27 -11.28 -46.10 -7.27
CA HIS A 27 -10.27 -46.01 -6.22
C HIS A 27 -10.77 -45.10 -5.09
N GLN A 28 -11.74 -45.62 -4.31
CA GLN A 28 -12.03 -45.13 -2.96
C GLN A 28 -11.03 -45.75 -1.98
N HIS A 29 -9.79 -45.28 -1.94
CA HIS A 29 -8.88 -45.62 -0.85
C HIS A 29 -7.73 -44.62 -0.72
N ASN A 30 -7.99 -43.42 -0.16
CA ASN A 30 -6.96 -42.61 0.53
C ASN A 30 -7.48 -41.33 1.26
N SER A 31 -8.72 -41.30 1.75
CA SER A 31 -9.27 -40.11 2.42
C SER A 31 -8.65 -39.80 3.80
N LYS A 32 -8.03 -40.77 4.49
CA LYS A 32 -7.52 -40.56 5.86
C LYS A 32 -6.10 -39.97 5.96
N LYS A 33 -5.30 -39.97 4.89
CA LYS A 33 -3.95 -39.36 4.90
C LYS A 33 -3.95 -37.86 4.58
N SER A 34 -5.06 -37.28 4.09
CA SER A 34 -5.10 -35.84 3.74
C SER A 34 -5.28 -34.91 4.94
N HIS A 35 -6.05 -35.30 5.96
CA HIS A 35 -6.34 -34.43 7.11
C HIS A 35 -5.14 -34.12 8.01
N ALA A 36 -4.30 -35.12 8.31
CA ALA A 36 -3.11 -34.91 9.14
C ALA A 36 -2.02 -34.09 8.41
N SER A 37 -1.96 -34.21 7.07
CA SER A 37 -1.08 -33.39 6.23
C SER A 37 -1.56 -31.92 6.21
N MET A 38 -2.87 -31.69 6.04
CA MET A 38 -3.49 -30.35 6.09
C MET A 38 -3.31 -29.64 7.44
N MET A 39 -3.40 -30.36 8.56
CA MET A 39 -3.22 -29.74 9.89
C MET A 39 -1.78 -29.28 10.13
N LYS A 40 -0.78 -30.05 9.68
CA LYS A 40 0.64 -29.68 9.82
C LYS A 40 1.01 -28.47 8.97
N THR A 41 0.49 -28.35 7.74
CA THR A 41 0.77 -27.20 6.88
C THR A 41 0.11 -25.91 7.37
N ASN A 42 -1.04 -26.00 8.04
CA ASN A 42 -1.69 -24.82 8.62
C ASN A 42 -0.93 -24.28 9.84
N SER A 43 -0.47 -25.14 10.75
CA SER A 43 0.27 -24.69 11.94
C SER A 43 1.59 -24.00 11.60
N SER A 44 2.31 -24.48 10.57
CA SER A 44 3.58 -23.86 10.15
C SER A 44 3.36 -22.48 9.51
N ARG A 45 2.26 -22.30 8.77
CA ARG A 45 1.90 -21.02 8.16
C ARG A 45 1.56 -19.97 9.22
N TRP A 46 0.73 -20.34 10.20
CA TRP A 46 0.39 -19.46 11.32
C TRP A 46 1.61 -18.99 12.11
N LEU A 47 2.54 -19.91 12.40
CA LEU A 47 3.77 -19.56 13.09
C LEU A 47 4.63 -18.60 12.26
N ALA A 48 4.79 -18.86 10.95
CA ALA A 48 5.54 -17.97 10.08
C ALA A 48 4.92 -16.56 10.02
N THR A 49 3.60 -16.48 9.81
CA THR A 49 2.84 -15.21 9.84
C THR A 49 3.06 -14.46 11.14
N LEU A 50 2.92 -15.12 12.29
CA LEU A 50 3.15 -14.50 13.58
C LEU A 50 4.59 -13.97 13.72
N MET A 51 5.59 -14.74 13.29
CA MET A 51 6.99 -14.31 13.32
C MET A 51 7.24 -13.11 12.43
N TYR A 52 6.62 -13.04 11.25
CA TYR A 52 6.70 -11.87 10.38
C TYR A 52 6.02 -10.66 11.00
N CYS A 53 4.82 -10.78 11.59
CA CYS A 53 4.16 -9.66 12.29
C CYS A 53 5.00 -9.14 13.45
N VAL A 54 5.57 -10.02 14.27
CA VAL A 54 6.44 -9.61 15.39
C VAL A 54 7.70 -8.91 14.86
N SER A 55 8.30 -9.43 13.79
CA SER A 55 9.52 -8.87 13.22
C SER A 55 9.27 -7.48 12.62
N ASP A 56 8.13 -7.29 11.96
CA ASP A 56 7.70 -5.99 11.44
C ASP A 56 7.49 -4.99 12.58
N VAL A 57 6.68 -5.32 13.60
CA VAL A 57 6.46 -4.42 14.75
C VAL A 57 7.77 -4.03 15.44
N VAL A 58 8.69 -4.99 15.62
CA VAL A 58 10.02 -4.73 16.18
C VAL A 58 10.83 -3.80 15.29
N LEU A 59 10.82 -4.03 13.96
CA LEU A 59 11.49 -3.16 12.99
C LEU A 59 10.94 -1.73 13.05
N GLN A 60 9.62 -1.56 13.04
CA GLN A 60 8.97 -0.25 13.06
C GLN A 60 9.28 0.52 14.36
N ILE A 61 9.23 -0.16 15.51
CA ILE A 61 9.59 0.43 16.80
C ILE A 61 11.07 0.80 16.84
N ALA A 62 11.96 -0.11 16.41
CA ALA A 62 13.40 0.12 16.42
C ALA A 62 13.80 1.27 15.49
N LEU A 63 13.19 1.34 14.30
CA LEU A 63 13.38 2.42 13.34
C LEU A 63 12.89 3.75 13.92
N ALA A 64 11.69 3.80 14.49
CA ALA A 64 11.15 5.01 15.09
C ALA A 64 12.02 5.51 16.25
N TYR A 65 12.48 4.58 17.10
CA TYR A 65 13.38 4.89 18.21
C TYR A 65 14.72 5.45 17.70
N LEU A 66 15.35 4.77 16.74
CA LEU A 66 16.62 5.21 16.14
C LEU A 66 16.51 6.62 15.54
N LEU A 67 15.48 6.87 14.73
CA LEU A 67 15.25 8.18 14.12
C LEU A 67 14.99 9.25 15.18
N THR A 68 14.23 8.93 16.23
CA THR A 68 14.01 9.85 17.36
C THR A 68 15.33 10.21 18.06
N GLN A 69 16.23 9.25 18.26
CA GLN A 69 17.53 9.49 18.89
C GLN A 69 18.47 10.32 18.01
N ILE A 70 18.44 10.12 16.69
CA ILE A 70 19.26 10.87 15.73
C ILE A 70 18.76 12.32 15.59
N PHE A 71 17.46 12.49 15.36
CA PHE A 71 16.89 13.79 14.99
C PHE A 71 16.39 14.60 16.20
N GLY A 72 16.04 13.96 17.32
CA GLY A 72 15.59 14.63 18.55
C GLY A 72 16.58 15.67 19.10
N PRO A 73 17.90 15.39 19.22
CA PRO A 73 18.89 16.39 19.59
C PRO A 73 18.90 17.62 18.66
N MET A 74 18.79 17.40 17.35
CA MET A 74 18.77 18.49 16.36
C MET A 74 17.51 19.35 16.51
N LEU A 75 16.34 18.73 16.66
CA LEU A 75 15.09 19.44 16.88
C LEU A 75 15.09 20.25 18.19
N ARG A 76 15.67 19.70 19.27
CA ARG A 76 15.86 20.44 20.53
C ARG A 76 16.79 21.63 20.38
N TRP A 77 17.87 21.48 19.61
CA TRP A 77 18.76 22.58 19.31
C TRP A 77 18.02 23.68 18.55
N VAL A 78 17.31 23.34 17.48
CA VAL A 78 16.52 24.32 16.71
C VAL A 78 15.45 25.02 17.55
N ASN A 79 14.81 24.32 18.50
CA ASN A 79 13.83 24.95 19.39
C ASN A 79 14.43 25.83 20.50
N LYS A 80 15.73 25.73 20.77
CA LYS A 80 16.44 26.57 21.76
C LYS A 80 17.18 27.74 21.12
N VAL A 81 17.51 27.64 19.84
CA VAL A 81 18.17 28.71 19.11
C VAL A 81 17.17 29.84 18.89
N ASP A 82 17.53 31.03 19.37
CA ASP A 82 16.80 32.24 19.03
C ASP A 82 17.09 32.60 17.56
N PHE A 83 16.27 32.05 16.67
CA PHE A 83 16.33 32.43 15.27
C PHE A 83 15.83 33.87 15.15
N GLN A 84 16.75 34.78 14.84
CA GLN A 84 16.44 36.20 14.60
C GLN A 84 15.35 36.42 13.52
N THR A 85 15.04 35.39 12.71
CA THR A 85 13.94 35.40 11.74
C THR A 85 13.16 34.09 11.75
N THR A 86 11.83 34.18 11.61
CA THR A 86 10.94 33.02 11.43
C THR A 86 11.37 32.14 10.24
N ALA A 87 11.95 32.74 9.20
CA ALA A 87 12.45 32.03 8.03
C ALA A 87 13.64 31.10 8.35
N GLY A 88 14.55 31.52 9.23
CA GLY A 88 15.70 30.70 9.65
C GLY A 88 15.26 29.45 10.42
N TRP A 89 14.33 29.62 11.38
CA TRP A 89 13.75 28.50 12.12
C TRP A 89 13.02 27.52 11.19
N PHE A 90 12.19 28.05 10.29
CA PHE A 90 11.45 27.26 9.31
C PHE A 90 12.40 26.42 8.44
N GLY A 91 13.44 27.04 7.88
CA GLY A 91 14.42 26.35 7.03
C GLY A 91 15.15 25.24 7.75
N ALA A 92 15.50 25.44 9.03
CA ALA A 92 16.15 24.44 9.86
C ALA A 92 15.22 23.25 10.16
N ILE A 93 14.00 23.49 10.65
CA ILE A 93 13.02 22.43 10.92
C ILE A 93 12.68 21.67 9.64
N TYR A 94 12.44 22.37 8.53
CA TYR A 94 12.13 21.74 7.25
C TYR A 94 13.26 20.81 6.80
N SER A 95 14.51 21.25 6.90
CA SER A 95 15.67 20.43 6.49
C SER A 95 15.81 19.16 7.34
N ILE A 96 15.64 19.29 8.66
CA ILE A 96 15.71 18.16 9.60
C ILE A 96 14.56 17.18 9.35
N THR A 97 13.33 17.67 9.23
CA THR A 97 12.14 16.84 9.01
C THR A 97 12.12 16.20 7.62
N LEU A 98 12.71 16.85 6.62
CA LEU A 98 12.93 16.28 5.29
C LEU A 98 13.93 15.13 5.36
N ALA A 99 15.09 15.31 6.00
CA ALA A 99 16.08 14.25 6.17
C ALA A 99 15.51 13.06 6.96
N HIS A 100 14.75 13.32 8.02
CA HIS A 100 14.05 12.30 8.80
C HIS A 100 13.08 11.50 7.91
N SER A 101 12.19 12.21 7.20
CA SER A 101 11.17 11.58 6.35
C SER A 101 11.80 10.80 5.20
N LEU A 102 12.89 11.31 4.60
CA LEU A 102 13.66 10.64 3.56
C LEU A 102 14.22 9.30 4.05
N ALA A 103 14.90 9.31 5.19
CA ALA A 103 15.47 8.09 5.78
C ALA A 103 14.36 7.07 6.09
N GLN A 104 13.28 7.55 6.71
CA GLN A 104 12.12 6.76 7.09
C GLN A 104 11.49 6.05 5.88
N TYR A 105 11.07 6.82 4.88
CA TYR A 105 10.39 6.27 3.70
C TYR A 105 11.32 5.36 2.89
N PHE A 106 12.57 5.77 2.68
CA PHE A 106 13.55 4.99 1.92
C PHE A 106 13.77 3.60 2.53
N ILE A 107 13.93 3.52 3.85
CA ILE A 107 14.14 2.24 4.55
C ILE A 107 12.90 1.35 4.40
N ILE A 108 11.70 1.89 4.65
CA ILE A 108 10.45 1.14 4.59
C ILE A 108 10.18 0.64 3.16
N ALA A 109 10.22 1.53 2.16
CA ALA A 109 9.99 1.16 0.77
C ALA A 109 11.01 0.12 0.27
N THR A 110 12.29 0.29 0.62
CA THR A 110 13.33 -0.69 0.28
C THR A 110 13.08 -2.04 0.94
N ALA A 111 12.68 -2.08 2.21
CA ALA A 111 12.36 -3.32 2.89
C ALA A 111 11.19 -4.04 2.23
N VAL A 112 10.11 -3.31 1.91
CA VAL A 112 8.93 -3.86 1.22
C VAL A 112 9.30 -4.41 -0.16
N ASP A 113 10.07 -3.67 -0.95
CA ASP A 113 10.51 -4.11 -2.28
C ASP A 113 11.41 -5.35 -2.22
N LEU A 114 12.38 -5.38 -1.31
CA LEU A 114 13.26 -6.55 -1.10
C LEU A 114 12.45 -7.78 -0.69
N LEU A 115 11.46 -7.61 0.19
CA LEU A 115 10.60 -8.70 0.63
C LEU A 115 9.73 -9.22 -0.54
N ALA A 116 9.14 -8.32 -1.32
CA ALA A 116 8.31 -8.65 -2.47
C ALA A 116 9.08 -9.42 -3.57
N ASP A 117 10.30 -8.99 -3.88
CA ASP A 117 11.08 -9.53 -5.00
C ASP A 117 11.95 -10.74 -4.62
N HIS A 118 12.39 -10.88 -3.36
CA HIS A 118 13.40 -11.89 -2.99
C HIS A 118 12.98 -12.87 -1.90
N VAL A 119 12.00 -12.54 -1.07
CA VAL A 119 11.64 -13.39 0.08
C VAL A 119 10.34 -14.14 -0.16
N PHE A 120 9.33 -13.44 -0.68
CA PHE A 120 8.00 -14.03 -0.80
C PHE A 120 7.78 -14.76 -2.14
N PRO A 121 7.02 -15.87 -2.12
CA PRO A 121 6.74 -16.62 -3.33
C PRO A 121 5.80 -15.86 -4.26
N GLU A 122 5.91 -16.11 -5.57
CA GLU A 122 5.02 -15.50 -6.58
C GLU A 122 3.52 -15.73 -6.32
N SER A 123 3.16 -16.77 -5.56
CA SER A 123 1.76 -17.10 -5.24
C SER A 123 1.02 -16.02 -4.45
N ILE A 124 1.73 -15.12 -3.76
CA ILE A 124 1.10 -14.01 -3.01
C ILE A 124 1.10 -12.70 -3.80
N GLN A 125 1.64 -12.69 -5.02
CA GLN A 125 1.67 -11.51 -5.87
C GLN A 125 0.35 -11.41 -6.65
N LEU A 126 -0.48 -10.43 -6.33
CA LEU A 126 -1.73 -10.13 -7.04
C LEU A 126 -1.47 -9.65 -8.48
N ALA A 127 -0.35 -8.97 -8.67
CA ALA A 127 0.07 -8.44 -9.98
C ALA A 127 0.75 -9.47 -10.89
N THR A 128 0.90 -10.75 -10.49
CA THR A 128 1.60 -11.77 -11.30
C THR A 128 1.02 -11.91 -12.69
N HIS A 129 -0.29 -11.78 -12.87
CA HIS A 129 -0.89 -11.90 -14.20
C HIS A 129 -0.46 -10.77 -15.15
N LYS A 130 -0.32 -9.53 -14.67
CA LYS A 130 0.15 -8.42 -15.51
C LYS A 130 1.66 -8.48 -15.71
N ARG A 131 2.43 -8.74 -14.66
CA ARG A 131 3.91 -8.82 -14.72
C ARG A 131 4.39 -9.96 -15.62
N ARG A 132 3.81 -11.16 -15.44
CA ARG A 132 4.16 -12.36 -16.21
C ARG A 132 3.69 -12.27 -17.65
N LYS A 133 2.44 -11.86 -17.91
CA LYS A 133 1.93 -11.68 -19.28
C LYS A 133 2.78 -10.69 -20.07
N LEU A 134 3.33 -9.68 -19.41
CA LEU A 134 4.21 -8.73 -20.05
C LEU A 134 5.63 -9.22 -20.28
N LEU A 135 6.25 -9.90 -19.31
CA LEU A 135 7.52 -10.60 -19.53
C LEU A 135 7.37 -11.62 -20.68
N GLU A 136 6.21 -12.28 -20.77
CA GLU A 136 5.87 -13.15 -21.89
C GLU A 136 5.67 -12.38 -23.20
N GLU A 137 5.02 -11.21 -23.20
CA GLU A 137 4.84 -10.35 -24.39
C GLU A 137 6.18 -9.76 -24.88
N GLU A 138 7.06 -9.34 -23.96
CA GLU A 138 8.43 -8.88 -24.24
C GLU A 138 9.30 -10.02 -24.76
N ALA A 139 9.27 -11.19 -24.11
CA ALA A 139 9.98 -12.38 -24.57
C ALA A 139 9.49 -12.86 -25.95
N ARG A 140 8.21 -12.61 -26.28
CA ARG A 140 7.63 -12.90 -27.60
C ARG A 140 7.92 -11.81 -28.64
N GLY A 141 8.68 -10.77 -28.30
CA GLY A 141 8.97 -9.65 -29.20
C GLY A 141 7.72 -8.84 -29.60
N ALA A 142 6.62 -8.98 -28.85
CA ALA A 142 5.31 -8.39 -29.15
C ALA A 142 5.11 -7.01 -28.50
N ALA A 143 6.14 -6.44 -27.87
CA ALA A 143 6.10 -5.12 -27.24
C ALA A 143 5.93 -4.01 -28.30
N LYS A 144 4.70 -3.85 -28.81
CA LYS A 144 4.29 -2.67 -29.56
C LYS A 144 4.57 -1.44 -28.71
N GLN A 145 5.21 -0.44 -29.33
CA GLN A 145 5.42 0.93 -28.85
C GLN A 145 4.46 1.32 -27.74
N ARG A 146 4.90 1.17 -26.48
CA ARG A 146 4.18 1.72 -25.35
C ARG A 146 4.52 3.20 -25.25
N SER A 147 3.48 4.03 -25.17
CA SER A 147 3.60 5.46 -24.88
C SER A 147 4.00 5.64 -23.43
N GLY A 148 5.30 5.66 -23.17
CA GLY A 148 5.89 5.92 -21.86
C GLY A 148 7.40 5.67 -21.93
N PRO A 149 8.23 6.45 -21.21
CA PRO A 149 9.66 6.18 -21.17
C PRO A 149 9.87 4.76 -20.61
N PRO A 150 10.70 3.91 -21.24
CA PRO A 150 11.06 2.62 -20.68
C PRO A 150 11.72 2.86 -19.32
N TYR A 151 11.15 2.29 -18.27
CA TYR A 151 11.75 2.37 -16.96
C TYR A 151 13.06 1.58 -16.99
N ASP A 152 14.18 2.25 -16.71
CA ASP A 152 15.47 1.56 -16.63
C ASP A 152 15.53 0.81 -15.30
N TYR A 153 15.19 -0.48 -15.37
CA TYR A 153 15.22 -1.43 -14.26
C TYR A 153 16.66 -1.83 -13.87
N ALA A 154 17.70 -1.28 -14.50
CA ALA A 154 19.06 -1.45 -14.00
C ALA A 154 19.19 -0.82 -12.59
N ASN A 155 20.00 -1.41 -11.72
CA ASN A 155 20.22 -0.97 -10.33
C ASN A 155 20.46 0.55 -10.18
N ARG A 156 21.07 1.19 -11.19
CA ARG A 156 21.32 2.63 -11.20
C ARG A 156 20.05 3.46 -11.47
N GLY A 157 19.16 3.00 -12.35
CA GLY A 157 17.86 3.62 -12.61
C GLY A 157 16.93 3.48 -11.41
N TYR A 158 16.91 2.30 -10.78
CA TYR A 158 16.15 2.07 -9.55
C TYR A 158 16.52 3.08 -8.45
N PHE A 159 17.81 3.20 -8.10
CA PHE A 159 18.23 4.11 -7.03
C PHE A 159 17.88 5.58 -7.31
N VAL A 160 18.12 6.05 -8.53
CA VAL A 160 17.81 7.44 -8.91
C VAL A 160 16.32 7.70 -8.82
N ASN A 161 15.50 6.79 -9.36
CA ASN A 161 14.06 6.96 -9.34
C ASN A 161 13.49 6.84 -7.92
N HIS A 162 14.00 5.90 -7.11
CA HIS A 162 13.66 5.76 -5.70
C HIS A 162 14.00 7.04 -4.93
N MET A 163 15.22 7.59 -5.08
CA MET A 163 15.62 8.83 -4.41
C MET A 163 14.78 10.04 -4.83
N LEU A 164 14.54 10.21 -6.12
CA LEU A 164 13.68 11.28 -6.64
C LEU A 164 12.26 11.15 -6.08
N PHE A 165 11.75 9.92 -6.03
CA PHE A 165 10.43 9.63 -5.50
C PHE A 165 10.36 9.96 -4.00
N THR A 166 11.26 9.40 -3.20
CA THR A 166 11.33 9.64 -1.76
C THR A 166 11.41 11.14 -1.48
N MET A 167 12.21 11.90 -2.24
CA MET A 167 12.28 13.35 -2.09
C MET A 167 10.94 14.04 -2.38
N ARG A 168 10.22 13.64 -3.42
CA ARG A 168 8.91 14.21 -3.76
C ARG A 168 7.87 13.92 -2.68
N TRP A 169 7.88 12.74 -2.06
CA TRP A 169 6.95 12.37 -0.98
C TRP A 169 7.31 13.06 0.34
N CYS A 170 8.59 13.10 0.68
CA CYS A 170 9.07 13.59 1.96
C CYS A 170 9.01 15.13 2.07
N ALA A 171 9.07 15.88 0.97
CA ALA A 171 8.97 17.34 1.00
C ALA A 171 7.62 17.85 1.54
N PRO A 172 6.45 17.39 1.03
CA PRO A 172 5.14 17.66 1.62
C PRO A 172 5.03 17.26 3.09
N ILE A 173 5.52 16.06 3.45
CA ILE A 173 5.49 15.57 4.83
C ILE A 173 6.32 16.49 5.73
N ALA A 174 7.52 16.87 5.30
CA ALA A 174 8.39 17.80 6.03
C ALA A 174 7.73 19.17 6.19
N LEU A 175 7.05 19.67 5.16
CA LEU A 175 6.30 20.92 5.24
C LEU A 175 5.18 20.83 6.30
N GLY A 176 4.40 19.75 6.30
CA GLY A 176 3.42 19.49 7.36
C GLY A 176 4.08 19.36 8.73
N ALA A 177 5.20 18.64 8.81
CA ALA A 177 5.98 18.43 10.03
C ALA A 177 6.43 19.75 10.67
N VAL A 178 6.83 20.75 9.88
CA VAL A 178 7.17 22.09 10.39
C VAL A 178 6.01 22.72 11.16
N VAL A 179 4.77 22.55 10.67
CA VAL A 179 3.56 23.04 11.35
C VAL A 179 3.31 22.28 12.66
N TRP A 180 3.61 20.97 12.69
CA TRP A 180 3.39 20.12 13.85
C TRP A 180 4.48 20.19 14.90
N MET A 181 5.73 20.50 14.54
CA MET A 181 6.88 20.46 15.45
C MET A 181 6.67 21.23 16.76
N PRO A 182 6.10 22.46 16.77
CA PRO A 182 5.82 23.17 18.03
C PRO A 182 4.84 22.44 18.95
N GLN A 183 4.00 21.56 18.42
CA GLN A 183 2.97 20.84 19.15
C GLN A 183 3.47 19.49 19.69
N LEU A 184 4.61 18.98 19.21
CA LEU A 184 5.15 17.70 19.66
C LEU A 184 5.83 17.79 21.03
N LEU A 185 5.81 16.69 21.77
CA LEU A 185 6.53 16.50 23.03
C LEU A 185 7.86 15.82 22.74
N ILE A 186 8.94 16.59 22.61
CA ILE A 186 10.21 16.06 22.11
C ILE A 186 10.91 15.15 23.13
N ASP A 187 10.81 15.47 24.42
CA ASP A 187 11.52 14.80 25.50
C ASP A 187 10.64 13.82 26.30
N GLU A 188 9.36 13.67 25.96
CA GLU A 188 8.44 12.81 26.73
C GLU A 188 8.38 11.39 26.19
N ASN A 189 8.42 10.42 27.11
CA ASN A 189 8.17 9.02 26.81
C ASN A 189 6.68 8.72 26.96
N PRO A 190 6.01 8.21 25.92
CA PRO A 190 4.61 7.89 26.01
C PRO A 190 4.38 6.62 26.85
N PRO A 191 3.19 6.48 27.47
CA PRO A 191 2.81 5.19 28.06
C PRO A 191 2.70 4.13 26.95
N LEU A 192 3.47 3.04 27.09
CA LEU A 192 3.60 2.01 26.05
C LEU A 192 2.27 1.39 25.61
N TRP A 193 1.30 1.29 26.52
CA TRP A 193 -0.01 0.73 26.24
C TRP A 193 -0.89 1.62 25.34
N LEU A 194 -0.57 2.93 25.22
CA LEU A 194 -1.33 3.87 24.40
C LEU A 194 -0.84 3.92 22.95
N ILE A 195 0.41 3.49 22.70
CA ILE A 195 1.03 3.48 21.38
C ILE A 195 0.17 2.71 20.36
N PRO A 196 -0.27 1.46 20.62
CA PRO A 196 -1.13 0.73 19.68
C PRO A 196 -2.38 1.50 19.26
N LEU A 197 -3.03 2.17 20.21
CA LEU A 197 -4.28 2.90 19.98
C LEU A 197 -4.04 4.14 19.13
N LYS A 198 -2.96 4.88 19.40
CA LYS A 198 -2.56 6.06 18.62
C LYS A 198 -2.18 5.68 17.19
N VAL A 199 -1.42 4.59 17.02
CA VAL A 199 -1.06 4.08 15.68
C VAL A 199 -2.30 3.67 14.90
N GLN A 200 -3.19 2.88 15.49
CA GLN A 200 -4.41 2.46 14.80
C GLN A 200 -5.31 3.65 14.45
N CYS A 201 -5.45 4.62 15.37
CA CYS A 201 -6.19 5.85 15.10
C CYS A 201 -5.60 6.64 13.94
N GLY A 202 -4.26 6.75 13.87
CA GLY A 202 -3.57 7.38 12.76
C GLY A 202 -3.85 6.70 11.42
N LEU A 203 -3.77 5.37 11.37
CA LEU A 203 -4.07 4.58 10.17
C LEU A 203 -5.52 4.75 9.71
N VAL A 204 -6.49 4.61 10.62
CA VAL A 204 -7.92 4.75 10.30
C VAL A 204 -8.26 6.18 9.86
N ALA A 205 -7.74 7.19 10.56
CA ALA A 205 -7.97 8.58 10.18
C ALA A 205 -7.33 8.91 8.83
N GLY A 206 -6.10 8.44 8.60
CA GLY A 206 -5.41 8.57 7.32
C GLY A 206 -6.20 7.94 6.17
N ASP A 207 -6.74 6.73 6.37
CA ASP A 207 -7.58 6.03 5.40
C ASP A 207 -8.85 6.82 5.04
N LEU A 208 -9.59 7.32 6.04
CA LEU A 208 -10.82 8.09 5.83
C LEU A 208 -10.58 9.40 5.07
N VAL A 209 -9.53 10.13 5.43
CA VAL A 209 -9.19 11.40 4.76
C VAL A 209 -8.70 11.14 3.35
N TYR A 210 -7.83 10.15 3.17
CA TYR A 210 -7.35 9.75 1.85
C TYR A 210 -8.49 9.31 0.94
N TYR A 211 -9.40 8.46 1.43
CA TYR A 211 -10.60 8.05 0.71
C TYR A 211 -11.38 9.25 0.16
N CYS A 212 -11.62 10.27 0.99
CA CYS A 212 -12.36 11.46 0.58
C CYS A 212 -11.66 12.25 -0.54
N ILE A 213 -10.35 12.40 -0.47
CA ILE A 213 -9.58 13.06 -1.54
C ILE A 213 -9.58 12.20 -2.80
N HIS A 214 -9.29 10.91 -2.64
CA HIS A 214 -9.10 9.97 -3.73
C HIS A 214 -10.40 9.77 -4.52
N ILE A 215 -11.53 9.56 -3.84
CA ILE A 215 -12.83 9.51 -4.53
C ILE A 215 -13.14 10.85 -5.22
N SER A 216 -12.78 11.99 -4.63
CA SER A 216 -13.00 13.31 -5.26
C SER A 216 -12.18 13.47 -6.53
N GLN A 217 -10.95 12.95 -6.57
CA GLN A 217 -10.13 12.91 -7.78
C GLN A 217 -10.80 12.09 -8.88
N HIS A 218 -11.39 10.92 -8.57
CA HIS A 218 -12.07 10.09 -9.56
C HIS A 218 -13.46 10.59 -9.97
N LYS A 219 -14.17 11.30 -9.07
CA LYS A 219 -15.49 11.88 -9.39
C LYS A 219 -15.38 13.19 -10.18
N SER A 220 -14.31 13.95 -10.01
CA SER A 220 -14.09 15.21 -10.70
C SER A 220 -13.00 15.09 -11.75
N ARG A 221 -13.38 15.08 -13.04
CA ARG A 221 -12.44 15.05 -14.17
C ARG A 221 -11.42 16.20 -14.13
N THR A 222 -11.81 17.35 -13.58
CA THR A 222 -10.90 18.50 -13.42
C THR A 222 -9.84 18.20 -12.37
N LEU A 223 -10.23 17.68 -11.21
CA LEU A 223 -9.27 17.29 -10.17
C LEU A 223 -8.37 16.15 -10.67
N TYR A 224 -8.95 15.11 -11.27
CA TYR A 224 -8.20 13.99 -11.86
C TYR A 224 -7.05 14.44 -12.76
N LYS A 225 -7.31 15.41 -13.65
CA LYS A 225 -6.32 15.95 -14.57
C LYS A 225 -5.36 16.93 -13.91
N TRP A 226 -5.86 17.81 -13.05
CA TRP A 226 -5.04 18.84 -12.41
C TRP A 226 -4.03 18.24 -11.42
N THR A 227 -4.45 17.20 -10.68
CA THR A 227 -3.55 16.47 -9.80
C THR A 227 -2.65 15.50 -10.56
N ASP A 228 -2.95 15.24 -11.84
CA ASP A 228 -2.30 14.23 -12.68
C ASP A 228 -2.42 12.82 -12.08
N HIS A 229 -3.58 12.52 -11.48
CA HIS A 229 -3.86 11.21 -10.89
C HIS A 229 -3.90 10.12 -11.95
N GLY A 230 -4.29 10.44 -13.18
CA GLY A 230 -4.30 9.48 -14.29
C GLY A 230 -2.93 8.97 -14.71
N PHE A 231 -1.84 9.64 -14.32
CA PHE A 231 -0.49 9.12 -14.51
C PHE A 231 -0.22 7.94 -13.58
N HIS A 232 -0.64 8.03 -12.32
CA HIS A 232 -0.54 6.95 -11.32
C HIS A 232 -1.21 5.65 -11.79
N HIS A 233 -2.36 5.76 -12.44
CA HIS A 233 -3.11 4.62 -12.99
C HIS A 233 -2.46 3.97 -14.23
N GLN A 234 -1.43 4.58 -14.81
CA GLN A 234 -0.69 3.98 -15.93
C GLN A 234 0.37 2.99 -15.46
N PHE A 235 0.70 2.98 -14.16
CA PHE A 235 1.71 2.10 -13.61
C PHE A 235 1.15 0.69 -13.45
N ILE A 236 1.49 -0.15 -14.42
CA ILE A 236 1.15 -1.57 -14.44
C ILE A 236 2.00 -2.36 -13.42
N TYR A 237 3.07 -1.74 -12.87
CA TYR A 237 4.05 -2.36 -11.98
C TYR A 237 4.47 -1.42 -10.86
N PRO A 238 3.68 -1.31 -9.80
CA PRO A 238 4.13 -0.54 -8.66
C PRO A 238 5.06 -1.45 -7.82
N TRP A 239 6.38 -1.27 -7.92
CA TRP A 239 7.23 -1.52 -6.74
C TRP A 239 6.78 -0.54 -5.67
N ALA A 240 6.82 -0.90 -4.39
CA ALA A 240 6.44 0.01 -3.31
C ALA A 240 7.16 1.36 -3.43
N SER A 241 8.44 1.36 -3.81
CA SER A 241 9.20 2.60 -4.04
C SER A 241 8.83 3.39 -5.30
N THR A 242 8.23 2.73 -6.29
CA THR A 242 7.85 3.33 -7.59
C THR A 242 6.35 3.28 -7.81
N SER A 243 5.58 3.10 -6.76
CA SER A 243 4.17 2.84 -6.85
C SER A 243 3.32 4.09 -6.76
N THR A 244 3.80 5.00 -5.95
CA THR A 244 3.27 6.29 -5.55
C THR A 244 3.54 7.34 -6.63
N TRP A 245 3.57 6.95 -7.91
CA TRP A 245 3.76 7.84 -9.07
C TRP A 245 2.55 8.75 -9.29
N LEU A 246 2.31 9.57 -8.29
CA LEU A 246 1.34 10.62 -8.24
C LEU A 246 1.96 11.85 -8.90
N GLY A 247 1.13 12.65 -9.57
CA GLY A 247 1.52 14.01 -9.93
C GLY A 247 1.95 14.79 -8.69
N THR A 248 2.78 15.83 -8.84
CA THR A 248 3.31 16.56 -7.66
C THR A 248 2.19 17.14 -6.79
N VAL A 249 1.09 17.59 -7.40
CA VAL A 249 -0.08 18.10 -6.68
C VAL A 249 -0.84 16.97 -5.98
N ASP A 250 -1.03 15.83 -6.66
CA ASP A 250 -1.64 14.65 -6.07
C ASP A 250 -0.85 14.15 -4.87
N LEU A 251 0.47 14.08 -5.01
CA LEU A 251 1.40 13.71 -3.96
C LEU A 251 1.33 14.64 -2.75
N LEU A 252 1.24 15.96 -2.97
CA LEU A 252 1.00 16.92 -1.90
C LEU A 252 -0.31 16.59 -1.17
N LEU A 253 -1.41 16.41 -1.90
CA LEU A 253 -2.71 16.12 -1.32
C LEU A 253 -2.71 14.78 -0.55
N ALA A 254 -2.13 13.73 -1.11
CA ALA A 254 -2.01 12.42 -0.49
C ALA A 254 -1.13 12.47 0.77
N ALA A 255 0.04 13.13 0.70
CA ALA A 255 0.94 13.28 1.84
C ALA A 255 0.32 14.12 2.96
N PHE A 256 -0.41 15.19 2.63
CA PHE A 256 -1.14 15.97 3.64
C PHE A 256 -2.33 15.19 4.22
N ALA A 257 -3.07 14.45 3.40
CA ALA A 257 -4.17 13.61 3.84
C ALA A 257 -3.72 12.49 4.78
N ILE A 258 -2.78 11.68 4.33
CA ILE A 258 -2.40 10.47 5.07
C ILE A 258 -1.39 10.83 6.17
N GLY A 259 -0.47 11.78 5.95
CA GLY A 259 0.53 12.19 6.91
C GLY A 259 0.02 13.23 7.91
N ALA A 260 -0.27 14.45 7.46
CA ALA A 260 -0.61 15.54 8.38
C ALA A 260 -1.98 15.34 9.05
N CYS A 261 -2.99 14.86 8.34
CA CYS A 261 -4.32 14.70 8.93
C CYS A 261 -4.41 13.49 9.88
N SER A 262 -3.66 12.40 9.64
CA SER A 262 -3.59 11.30 10.61
C SER A 262 -3.00 11.75 11.94
N VAL A 263 -1.92 12.55 11.91
CA VAL A 263 -1.29 13.17 13.08
C VAL A 263 -2.25 14.10 13.79
N LEU A 264 -2.92 15.00 13.06
CA LEU A 264 -3.91 15.92 13.63
C LEU A 264 -5.05 15.17 14.31
N CYS A 265 -5.68 14.22 13.61
CA CYS A 265 -6.81 13.48 14.17
C CYS A 265 -6.40 12.68 15.41
N THR A 266 -5.22 12.06 15.38
CA THR A 266 -4.69 11.35 16.55
C THR A 266 -4.45 12.30 17.72
N GLN A 267 -3.95 13.51 17.45
CA GLN A 267 -3.77 14.54 18.49
C GLN A 267 -5.09 15.04 19.07
N LEU A 268 -6.13 15.19 18.25
CA LEU A 268 -7.46 15.58 18.73
C LEU A 268 -8.08 14.54 19.66
N VAL A 269 -7.80 13.26 19.44
CA VAL A 269 -8.36 12.15 20.24
C VAL A 269 -7.53 11.89 21.51
N PHE A 270 -6.20 11.89 21.41
CA PHE A 270 -5.30 11.44 22.48
C PHE A 270 -4.43 12.55 23.09
N GLY A 271 -4.56 13.78 22.62
CA GLY A 271 -3.71 14.90 23.01
C GLY A 271 -2.36 14.90 22.28
N ARG A 272 -1.43 15.72 22.77
CA ARG A 272 -0.12 15.92 22.13
C ARG A 272 0.62 14.57 21.98
N LEU A 273 1.30 14.42 20.84
CA LEU A 273 2.14 13.25 20.56
C LEU A 273 3.58 13.54 20.95
N SER A 274 4.28 12.53 21.46
CA SER A 274 5.74 12.61 21.53
C SER A 274 6.38 12.51 20.15
N LEU A 275 7.66 12.91 20.04
CA LEU A 275 8.40 12.75 18.77
C LEU A 275 8.45 11.27 18.34
N PHE A 276 8.64 10.36 19.30
CA PHE A 276 8.63 8.92 19.04
C PHE A 276 7.27 8.44 18.53
N GLU A 277 6.16 8.86 19.16
CA GLU A 277 4.81 8.48 18.70
C GLU A 277 4.52 9.03 17.31
N TYR A 278 4.88 10.29 17.05
CA TYR A 278 4.74 10.91 15.74
C TYR A 278 5.51 10.12 14.66
N THR A 279 6.78 9.80 14.93
CA THR A 279 7.59 9.02 13.99
C THR A 279 7.01 7.63 13.77
N LEU A 280 6.54 6.95 14.83
CA LEU A 280 5.98 5.61 14.73
C LEU A 280 4.63 5.59 13.99
N VAL A 281 3.76 6.58 14.19
CA VAL A 281 2.52 6.72 13.40
C VAL A 281 2.86 6.89 11.91
N LEU A 282 3.81 7.76 11.58
CA LEU A 282 4.25 7.95 10.20
C LEU A 282 4.93 6.71 9.60
N ASN A 283 5.64 5.90 10.40
CA ASN A 283 6.22 4.63 9.95
C ASN A 283 5.13 3.72 9.37
N TYR A 284 4.08 3.46 10.15
CA TYR A 284 2.99 2.59 9.70
C TYR A 284 2.15 3.21 8.57
N VAL A 285 2.00 4.53 8.53
CA VAL A 285 1.37 5.23 7.40
C VAL A 285 2.17 5.02 6.10
N HIS A 286 3.50 5.16 6.17
CA HIS A 286 4.34 4.89 5.01
C HIS A 286 4.33 3.42 4.63
N GLU A 287 4.37 2.52 5.60
CA GLU A 287 4.26 1.08 5.36
C GLU A 287 2.96 0.73 4.66
N MET A 288 1.80 1.15 5.18
CA MET A 288 0.48 0.96 4.57
C MET A 288 0.49 1.34 3.09
N ASN A 289 0.97 2.54 2.81
CA ASN A 289 1.05 3.05 1.45
C ASN A 289 2.01 2.21 0.58
N CYS A 290 3.16 1.79 1.11
CA CYS A 290 4.12 0.94 0.40
C CYS A 290 3.56 -0.46 0.13
N VAL A 291 2.91 -1.10 1.10
CA VAL A 291 2.39 -2.47 0.95
C VAL A 291 1.19 -2.53 0.03
N ASP A 292 0.26 -1.57 0.13
CA ASP A 292 -0.95 -1.53 -0.73
C ASP A 292 -0.59 -1.42 -2.20
N HIS A 293 0.53 -0.76 -2.48
CA HIS A 293 1.00 -0.65 -3.83
C HIS A 293 2.10 -1.62 -4.22
N SER A 294 2.56 -2.53 -3.35
CA SER A 294 3.54 -3.54 -3.75
C SER A 294 2.98 -4.59 -4.72
N GLY A 295 1.65 -4.68 -4.81
CA GLY A 295 0.95 -5.77 -5.50
C GLY A 295 1.17 -7.15 -4.87
N CYS A 296 1.67 -7.21 -3.63
CA CYS A 296 2.01 -8.44 -2.91
C CYS A 296 1.23 -8.53 -1.59
N GLU A 297 0.47 -9.61 -1.38
CA GLU A 297 -0.28 -9.83 -0.13
C GLU A 297 0.64 -10.27 1.01
N PHE A 298 1.34 -9.32 1.61
CA PHE A 298 2.31 -9.61 2.66
C PHE A 298 1.66 -10.28 3.88
N PRO A 299 2.19 -11.42 4.34
CA PRO A 299 1.61 -12.12 5.49
C PRO A 299 1.76 -11.37 6.81
N PHE A 300 2.71 -10.43 6.93
CA PHE A 300 2.82 -9.58 8.13
C PHE A 300 1.77 -8.47 8.17
N TRP A 301 1.26 -8.05 7.01
CA TRP A 301 0.35 -6.94 6.92
C TRP A 301 -1.05 -7.38 7.33
N SER A 302 -1.51 -6.88 8.47
CA SER A 302 -2.84 -7.15 9.01
C SER A 302 -3.77 -5.93 8.97
N GLY A 303 -3.24 -4.74 8.67
CA GLY A 303 -3.93 -3.47 8.86
C GLY A 303 -4.20 -3.09 10.34
N CYS A 304 -3.81 -3.96 11.29
CA CYS A 304 -3.84 -3.71 12.72
C CYS A 304 -2.56 -4.25 13.39
N PRO A 305 -1.42 -3.57 13.23
CA PRO A 305 -0.08 -4.16 13.46
C PRO A 305 0.12 -4.67 14.90
N PHE A 306 -0.41 -3.96 15.90
CA PHE A 306 -0.28 -4.32 17.30
C PHE A 306 -1.33 -5.34 17.78
N PHE A 307 -2.36 -5.61 16.97
CA PHE A 307 -3.36 -6.62 17.29
C PHE A 307 -3.90 -7.29 16.02
N PRO A 308 -3.06 -8.09 15.32
CA PRO A 308 -3.40 -8.68 14.02
C PRO A 308 -4.74 -9.42 13.95
N PRO A 309 -5.19 -10.16 14.99
CA PRO A 309 -6.50 -10.80 14.96
C PRO A 309 -7.67 -9.85 14.65
N LEU A 310 -7.65 -8.59 15.10
CA LEU A 310 -8.68 -7.62 14.72
C LEU A 310 -8.53 -7.18 13.27
N GLY A 311 -7.30 -7.05 12.79
CA GLY A 311 -7.01 -6.78 11.39
C GLY A 311 -7.69 -7.79 10.47
N TYR A 312 -7.50 -9.08 10.74
CA TYR A 312 -8.16 -10.16 10.01
C TYR A 312 -9.69 -10.19 10.22
N LEU A 313 -10.16 -9.95 11.45
CA LEU A 313 -11.60 -9.94 11.75
C LEU A 313 -12.36 -8.86 10.96
N PHE A 314 -11.73 -7.71 10.77
CA PHE A 314 -12.28 -6.56 10.03
C PHE A 314 -11.81 -6.51 8.57
N ASN A 315 -11.20 -7.57 8.06
CA ASN A 315 -10.67 -7.66 6.69
C ASN A 315 -9.74 -6.48 6.31
N LEU A 316 -8.99 -5.92 7.26
CA LEU A 316 -8.04 -4.83 7.00
C LEU A 316 -6.76 -5.36 6.34
N ASP A 317 -6.48 -6.66 6.48
CA ASP A 317 -5.44 -7.37 5.73
C ASP A 317 -5.72 -7.42 4.22
N LYS A 318 -6.95 -7.09 3.80
CA LYS A 318 -7.38 -7.07 2.40
C LYS A 318 -7.16 -5.73 1.69
N SER A 319 -6.59 -4.74 2.38
CA SER A 319 -6.24 -3.43 1.83
C SER A 319 -5.51 -3.51 0.48
N ILE A 320 -4.52 -4.42 0.38
CA ILE A 320 -3.70 -4.60 -0.83
C ILE A 320 -4.55 -5.11 -2.00
N ALA A 321 -5.45 -6.05 -1.75
CA ALA A 321 -6.38 -6.54 -2.77
C ALA A 321 -7.40 -5.47 -3.17
N PHE A 322 -7.90 -4.69 -2.21
CA PHE A 322 -8.79 -3.56 -2.49
C PHE A 322 -8.10 -2.55 -3.40
N HIS A 323 -6.87 -2.16 -3.07
CA HIS A 323 -6.10 -1.19 -3.86
C HIS A 323 -5.74 -1.72 -5.25
N GLU A 324 -5.40 -3.00 -5.39
CA GLU A 324 -5.21 -3.60 -6.72
C GLU A 324 -6.52 -3.59 -7.53
N ALA A 325 -7.67 -3.86 -6.91
CA ALA A 325 -8.97 -3.74 -7.59
C ALA A 325 -9.22 -2.29 -8.06
N HIS A 326 -8.82 -1.30 -7.26
CA HIS A 326 -8.89 0.09 -7.62
C HIS A 326 -8.11 0.40 -8.90
N HIS A 327 -6.83 0.00 -8.96
CA HIS A 327 -5.98 0.16 -10.15
C HIS A 327 -6.50 -0.60 -11.37
N ASN A 328 -7.31 -1.64 -11.19
CA ASN A 328 -7.92 -2.40 -12.29
C ASN A 328 -9.20 -1.77 -12.85
N PHE A 329 -9.97 -1.09 -12.01
CA PHE A 329 -11.34 -0.67 -12.35
C PHE A 329 -11.61 0.82 -12.20
N ASN A 330 -10.83 1.55 -11.41
CA ASN A 330 -10.87 3.00 -11.20
C ASN A 330 -12.16 3.57 -10.57
N TYR A 331 -13.14 2.75 -10.18
CA TYR A 331 -14.43 3.22 -9.67
C TYR A 331 -14.80 2.72 -8.26
N TYR A 332 -13.90 1.96 -7.63
CA TYR A 332 -14.12 1.28 -6.34
C TYR A 332 -12.81 1.27 -5.53
N SER A 333 -12.89 0.91 -4.25
CA SER A 333 -11.72 0.72 -3.36
C SER A 333 -10.78 1.92 -3.26
N PHE A 334 -11.25 3.08 -2.81
CA PHE A 334 -10.47 4.33 -2.82
C PHE A 334 -9.61 4.55 -1.55
N GLY A 335 -9.88 3.84 -0.47
CA GLY A 335 -9.07 3.84 0.73
C GLY A 335 -7.78 3.05 0.54
N LEU A 336 -6.82 3.29 1.42
CA LEU A 336 -5.61 2.48 1.51
C LEU A 336 -5.91 1.27 2.40
N LEU A 337 -6.18 1.49 3.68
CA LEU A 337 -6.54 0.44 4.65
C LEU A 337 -7.87 -0.26 4.33
N GLY A 338 -8.78 0.42 3.63
CA GLY A 338 -10.09 -0.11 3.24
C GLY A 338 -11.18 0.00 4.31
N VAL A 339 -10.95 0.72 5.41
CA VAL A 339 -12.00 1.01 6.41
C VAL A 339 -13.09 1.87 5.78
N ALA A 340 -12.70 2.93 5.10
CA ALA A 340 -13.63 3.81 4.40
C ALA A 340 -14.43 3.04 3.33
N ASP A 341 -13.76 2.19 2.55
CA ASP A 341 -14.41 1.43 1.50
C ASP A 341 -15.44 0.43 2.02
N GLN A 342 -15.17 -0.20 3.16
CA GLN A 342 -16.14 -1.07 3.81
C GLN A 342 -17.34 -0.27 4.34
N LEU A 343 -17.10 0.89 4.97
CA LEU A 343 -18.16 1.75 5.50
C LEU A 343 -19.07 2.32 4.40
N PHE A 344 -18.51 2.68 3.25
CA PHE A 344 -19.26 3.29 2.13
C PHE A 344 -19.65 2.28 1.05
N GLY A 345 -19.38 0.99 1.23
CA GLY A 345 -19.75 -0.06 0.28
C GLY A 345 -19.00 -0.01 -1.06
N THR A 346 -17.83 0.63 -1.09
CA THR A 346 -16.96 0.71 -2.28
C THR A 346 -15.88 -0.37 -2.31
N ALA A 347 -15.76 -1.23 -1.29
CA ALA A 347 -14.79 -2.32 -1.28
C ALA A 347 -15.06 -3.36 -2.39
N LYS A 348 -14.08 -3.59 -3.26
CA LYS A 348 -14.08 -4.59 -4.33
C LYS A 348 -12.74 -5.31 -4.42
N TYR A 349 -12.78 -6.54 -4.93
CA TYR A 349 -11.60 -7.38 -5.15
C TYR A 349 -11.29 -7.49 -6.64
N PRO A 350 -10.03 -7.82 -7.02
CA PRO A 350 -9.68 -8.05 -8.41
C PRO A 350 -10.37 -9.32 -8.96
N PRO A 351 -10.55 -9.44 -10.28
CA PRO A 351 -11.09 -10.66 -10.88
C PRO A 351 -10.22 -11.87 -10.52
N ASN A 352 -10.84 -13.00 -10.21
CA ASN A 352 -10.16 -14.24 -9.80
C ASN A 352 -9.39 -14.14 -8.46
N TYR A 353 -9.69 -13.15 -7.63
CA TYR A 353 -9.20 -13.13 -6.26
C TYR A 353 -9.75 -14.35 -5.50
N HIS A 354 -8.93 -15.37 -5.35
CA HIS A 354 -9.27 -16.56 -4.58
C HIS A 354 -8.98 -16.29 -3.12
N HIS A 355 -10.04 -15.99 -2.36
CA HIS A 355 -9.95 -15.94 -0.91
C HIS A 355 -9.49 -17.32 -0.42
N SER A 356 -8.24 -17.40 0.04
CA SER A 356 -7.67 -18.64 0.58
C SER A 356 -8.36 -19.09 1.88
N SER A 357 -9.30 -18.28 2.41
CA SER A 357 -10.17 -18.62 3.53
C SER A 357 -11.60 -19.05 3.16
N ASP A 358 -12.03 -18.89 1.90
CA ASP A 358 -13.42 -19.21 1.53
C ASP A 358 -13.55 -20.63 1.01
N GLY A 359 -13.71 -21.54 1.97
CA GLY A 359 -14.38 -22.82 1.74
C GLY A 359 -15.90 -22.69 1.59
N SER A 360 -16.50 -21.49 1.65
CA SER A 360 -17.96 -21.35 1.55
C SER A 360 -18.41 -19.91 1.27
N VAL A 361 -19.42 -19.81 0.41
CA VAL A 361 -20.31 -18.67 0.17
C VAL A 361 -19.83 -17.66 -0.89
N GLN A 362 -19.83 -18.09 -2.15
CA GLN A 362 -20.24 -17.20 -3.22
C GLN A 362 -21.68 -16.75 -2.95
N ASN A 363 -21.85 -15.54 -2.41
CA ASN A 363 -23.12 -14.84 -2.48
C ASN A 363 -23.40 -14.51 -3.95
N LYS A 364 -24.24 -15.35 -4.58
CA LYS A 364 -25.04 -14.93 -5.73
C LYS A 364 -25.99 -13.83 -5.24
N ALA A 365 -25.56 -12.58 -5.37
CA ALA A 365 -26.47 -11.45 -5.32
C ALA A 365 -26.88 -11.08 -6.75
N ALA A 366 -28.16 -10.77 -6.88
CA ALA A 366 -28.97 -10.60 -8.09
C ALA A 366 -28.55 -9.45 -9.00
#